data_AF-A0A7X1MDH8-F1
#
_entry.id   AF-A0A7X1MDH8-F1
#
_cell.length_a   1.000
_cell.length_b   1.000
_cell.length_c   1.000
_cell.angle_alpha   90.00
_cell.angle_beta   90.00
_cell.angle_gamma   90.00
#
_symmetry.space_group_name_H-M   'P 1'
#
loop_
_entity.id
_entity.type
_entity.pdbx_description
1 polymer ?
#
loop_
_entity_poly.entity_id
_entity_poly.type
_entity_poly.pdbx_seq_one_letter_code
_entity_poly.pdbx_strand_id
1 'polypeptide(L)'
;MQQLAATNPSSPAGLAALEEYLVPRLAAGTGLPTTEWRGRTVLAATVIAATVGCSVNQVSGFRQRDQLSTLQPGPCPLTVPVTGQINGRPWREHLDFNEVTTLITGMRPQEVQGLRSGCCPDPENGSRHLIRSHHYKNVTDDDGQHVSAGEERNVPWVAVTPVVRAIRVLERMVPEGELLFSSAHHDFARGRRRDGALKNSSMN
;
A
#
# COMPACT_ATOMS: atom_id res chain seq x y z
N MET A 1 7.09 -2.15 8.41
CA MET A 1 6.04 -2.22 9.45
C MET A 1 5.44 -3.60 9.61
N GLN A 2 4.99 -4.28 8.55
CA GLN A 2 4.36 -5.60 8.66
C GLN A 2 5.27 -6.67 9.30
N GLN A 3 6.53 -6.77 8.87
CA GLN A 3 7.50 -7.70 9.47
C GLN A 3 7.76 -7.38 10.96
N LEU A 4 7.88 -6.10 11.30
CA LEU A 4 8.09 -5.64 12.67
C LEU A 4 6.87 -5.96 13.57
N ALA A 5 5.66 -5.66 13.10
CA ALA A 5 4.42 -6.00 13.80
C ALA A 5 4.23 -7.52 13.97
N ALA A 6 4.62 -8.33 12.98
CA ALA A 6 4.53 -9.78 13.03
C ALA A 6 5.48 -10.41 14.06
N THR A 7 6.62 -9.75 14.35
CA THR A 7 7.62 -10.23 15.31
C THR A 7 7.40 -9.72 16.73
N ASN A 8 6.51 -8.74 16.94
CA ASN A 8 6.28 -8.17 18.26
C ASN A 8 5.63 -9.20 19.21
N PRO A 9 6.26 -9.52 20.36
CA PRO A 9 5.69 -10.45 21.31
C PRO A 9 4.50 -9.83 22.05
N SER A 10 3.52 -10.66 22.42
CA SER A 10 2.50 -10.25 23.39
C SER A 10 3.17 -10.05 24.75
N SER A 11 3.23 -8.82 25.24
CA SER A 11 3.86 -8.47 26.51
C SER A 11 3.04 -7.47 27.32
N PRO A 12 3.13 -7.46 28.66
CA PRO A 12 2.47 -6.45 29.49
C PRO A 12 2.88 -5.02 29.12
N ALA A 13 4.17 -4.80 28.80
CA ALA A 13 4.66 -3.51 28.35
C ALA A 13 4.01 -3.08 27.02
N GLY A 14 3.87 -4.00 26.06
CA GLY A 14 3.16 -3.73 24.80
C GLY A 14 1.67 -3.44 25.00
N LEU A 15 1.02 -4.08 25.98
CA LEU A 15 -0.37 -3.77 26.33
C LEU A 15 -0.49 -2.36 26.93
N ALA A 16 0.39 -2.00 27.86
CA ALA A 16 0.41 -0.67 28.46
C ALA A 16 0.63 0.42 27.39
N ALA A 17 1.58 0.22 26.48
CA ALA A 17 1.82 1.14 25.37
C ALA A 17 0.62 1.26 24.42
N LEU A 18 -0.10 0.16 24.19
CA LEU A 18 -1.34 0.16 23.41
C LEU A 18 -2.44 0.98 24.09
N GLU A 19 -2.61 0.82 25.40
CA GLU A 19 -3.62 1.55 26.18
C GLU A 19 -3.30 3.04 26.27
N GLU A 20 -2.04 3.39 26.56
CA GLU A 20 -1.55 4.77 26.53
C GLU A 20 -1.80 5.45 25.18
N TYR A 21 -1.71 4.68 24.10
CA TYR A 21 -1.95 5.19 22.75
C TYR A 21 -3.45 5.30 22.40
N LEU A 22 -4.29 4.30 22.70
CA LEU A 22 -5.68 4.28 22.24
C LEU A 22 -6.70 4.89 23.21
N VAL A 23 -6.49 4.75 24.52
CA VAL A 23 -7.47 5.20 25.54
C VAL A 23 -7.67 6.72 25.52
N PRO A 24 -6.63 7.57 25.44
CA PRO A 24 -6.84 9.02 25.36
C PRO A 24 -7.62 9.44 24.11
N ARG A 25 -7.41 8.74 22.97
CA ARG A 25 -8.14 9.01 21.72
C ARG A 25 -9.61 8.62 21.81
N LEU A 26 -9.90 7.50 22.48
CA LEU A 26 -11.27 7.09 22.79
C LEU A 26 -11.96 8.14 23.68
N ALA A 27 -11.31 8.56 24.76
CA ALA A 27 -11.85 9.54 25.70
C ALA A 27 -12.09 10.91 25.04
N ALA A 28 -11.20 11.33 24.12
CA ALA A 28 -11.29 12.59 23.40
C ALA A 28 -12.21 12.52 22.16
N GLY A 29 -12.64 11.33 21.72
CA GLY A 29 -13.46 11.15 20.52
C GLY A 29 -12.76 11.48 19.20
N THR A 30 -11.42 11.51 19.17
CA THR A 30 -10.62 11.98 18.01
C THR A 30 -10.51 10.98 16.84
N GLY A 31 -11.26 9.88 16.89
CA GLY A 31 -11.11 8.75 15.98
C GLY A 31 -9.88 7.88 16.30
N LEU A 32 -9.94 6.62 15.89
CA LEU A 32 -8.84 5.65 16.07
C LEU A 32 -8.12 5.38 14.75
N PRO A 33 -6.85 4.97 14.77
CA PRO A 33 -6.17 4.53 13.55
C PRO A 33 -6.87 3.32 12.95
N THR A 34 -7.57 3.54 11.84
CA THR A 34 -8.39 2.54 11.16
C THR A 34 -7.96 2.36 9.72
N THR A 35 -8.32 1.21 9.15
CA THR A 35 -8.26 0.93 7.71
C THR A 35 -9.57 0.31 7.26
N GLU A 36 -9.80 0.28 5.95
CA GLU A 36 -10.94 -0.39 5.34
C GLU A 36 -10.59 -1.85 5.02
N TRP A 37 -11.32 -2.79 5.63
CA TRP A 37 -11.19 -4.21 5.33
C TRP A 37 -12.54 -4.79 4.90
N ARG A 38 -12.64 -5.20 3.63
CA ARG A 38 -13.87 -5.74 3.02
C ARG A 38 -15.08 -4.80 3.17
N GLY A 39 -14.87 -3.50 3.01
CA GLY A 39 -15.91 -2.47 3.14
C GLY A 39 -16.38 -2.25 4.59
N ARG A 40 -15.56 -2.65 5.56
CA ARG A 40 -15.77 -2.38 6.98
C ARG A 40 -14.56 -1.65 7.53
N THR A 41 -14.81 -0.59 8.28
CA THR A 41 -13.79 0.08 9.07
C THR A 41 -13.33 -0.84 10.21
N VAL A 42 -12.03 -1.14 10.24
CA VAL A 42 -11.38 -1.95 11.27
C VAL A 42 -10.18 -1.20 11.84
N LEU A 43 -9.71 -1.58 13.03
CA LEU A 43 -8.45 -1.04 13.54
C LEU A 43 -7.30 -1.44 12.62
N ALA A 44 -6.41 -0.49 12.32
CA ALA A 44 -5.21 -0.74 11.53
C ALA A 44 -4.16 -1.48 12.37
N ALA A 45 -4.45 -2.74 12.73
CA ALA A 45 -3.73 -3.47 13.77
C ALA A 45 -2.24 -3.62 13.48
N THR A 46 -1.85 -3.80 12.22
CA THR A 46 -0.44 -3.85 11.82
C THR A 46 0.28 -2.52 12.01
N VAL A 47 -0.37 -1.40 11.70
CA VAL A 47 0.22 -0.06 11.89
C VAL A 47 0.31 0.25 13.38
N ILE A 48 -0.78 0.03 14.13
CA ILE A 48 -0.79 0.23 15.58
C ILE A 48 0.31 -0.59 16.25
N ALA A 49 0.38 -1.89 15.97
CA ALA A 49 1.39 -2.80 16.50
C ALA A 49 2.82 -2.34 16.17
N ALA A 50 3.08 -1.92 14.94
CA ALA A 50 4.39 -1.42 14.53
C ALA A 50 4.75 -0.08 15.18
N THR A 51 3.77 0.80 15.42
CA THR A 51 3.99 2.12 16.00
C THR A 51 4.27 2.07 17.50
N VAL A 52 3.54 1.24 18.25
CA VAL A 52 3.62 1.22 19.73
C VAL A 52 4.34 -0.01 20.29
N GLY A 53 4.80 -0.92 19.44
CA GLY A 53 5.56 -2.10 19.86
C GLY A 53 4.72 -3.21 20.52
N CYS A 54 3.41 -3.22 20.32
CA CYS A 54 2.53 -4.28 20.82
C CYS A 54 2.33 -5.39 19.76
N SER A 55 1.74 -6.52 20.16
CA SER A 55 1.36 -7.57 19.21
C SER A 55 0.01 -7.28 18.55
N VAL A 56 -0.18 -7.77 17.32
CA VAL A 56 -1.46 -7.66 16.59
C VAL A 56 -2.64 -8.29 17.35
N ASN A 57 -2.37 -9.33 18.15
CA ASN A 57 -3.36 -9.99 18.99
C ASN A 57 -3.82 -9.09 20.14
N GLN A 58 -2.92 -8.30 20.72
CA GLN A 58 -3.27 -7.35 21.78
C GLN A 58 -4.18 -6.23 21.24
N VAL A 59 -3.97 -5.78 20.00
CA VAL A 59 -4.87 -4.82 19.34
C VAL A 59 -6.26 -5.42 19.13
N SER A 60 -6.33 -6.67 18.66
CA SER A 60 -7.61 -7.38 18.48
C SER A 60 -8.35 -7.57 19.81
N GLY A 61 -7.62 -7.94 20.87
CA GLY A 61 -8.16 -8.11 22.22
C GLY A 61 -8.68 -6.80 22.82
N PHE A 62 -7.97 -5.68 22.60
CA PHE A 62 -8.42 -4.35 23.02
C PHE A 62 -9.80 -4.01 22.44
N ARG A 63 -9.98 -4.21 21.13
CA ARG A 63 -11.28 -3.95 20.46
C ARG A 63 -12.42 -4.73 21.11
N GLN A 64 -12.20 -6.00 21.45
CA GLN A 64 -13.22 -6.86 22.03
C GLN A 64 -13.55 -6.47 23.47
N ARG A 65 -12.52 -6.17 24.28
CA ARG A 65 -12.67 -5.77 25.68
C ARG A 65 -13.44 -4.46 25.84
N ASP A 66 -13.10 -3.46 25.02
CA ASP A 66 -13.71 -2.13 25.04
C ASP A 66 -15.01 -2.06 24.23
N GLN A 67 -15.51 -3.20 23.73
CA GLN A 67 -16.79 -3.34 23.03
C GLN A 67 -16.98 -2.33 21.88
N LEU A 68 -15.89 -2.06 21.15
CA LEU A 68 -15.87 -1.09 20.05
C LEU A 68 -16.59 -1.67 18.82
N SER A 69 -17.91 -1.54 18.80
CA SER A 69 -18.80 -2.01 17.73
C SER A 69 -18.72 -1.13 16.48
N THR A 70 -18.69 0.19 16.67
CA THR A 70 -18.51 1.20 15.61
C THR A 70 -17.23 1.97 15.87
N LEU A 71 -16.32 1.97 14.89
CA LEU A 71 -15.08 2.72 14.96
C LEU A 71 -15.27 4.05 14.23
N GLN A 72 -14.97 5.15 14.91
CA GLN A 72 -14.81 6.45 14.26
C GLN A 72 -13.46 6.46 13.54
N PRO A 73 -13.42 6.64 12.21
CA PRO A 73 -12.17 6.65 11.47
C PRO A 73 -11.28 7.80 11.92
N GLY A 74 -10.03 7.49 12.23
CA GLY A 74 -8.98 8.45 12.56
C GLY A 74 -7.74 8.23 11.68
N PRO A 75 -6.82 9.19 11.66
CA PRO A 75 -5.62 9.12 10.83
C PRO A 75 -4.73 7.95 11.25
N CYS A 76 -4.04 7.37 10.26
CA CYS A 76 -3.13 6.25 10.39
C CYS A 76 -1.74 6.66 9.90
N PRO A 77 -1.02 7.56 10.61
CA PRO A 77 0.24 8.11 10.14
C PRO A 77 1.33 7.03 10.10
N LEU A 78 2.05 6.97 8.99
CA LEU A 78 3.25 6.16 8.85
C LEU A 78 4.42 6.80 9.60
N THR A 79 5.28 5.98 10.20
CA THR A 79 6.51 6.41 10.88
C THR A 79 7.67 6.72 9.93
N VAL A 80 7.39 6.89 8.63
CA VAL A 80 8.41 7.21 7.63
C VAL A 80 8.57 8.72 7.50
N PRO A 81 9.81 9.25 7.43
CA PRO A 81 10.04 10.67 7.29
C PRO A 81 9.55 11.18 5.92
N VAL A 82 8.86 12.32 5.90
CA VAL A 82 8.50 13.01 4.66
C VAL A 82 9.72 13.75 4.14
N THR A 83 10.35 13.23 3.08
CA THR A 83 11.56 13.84 2.49
C THR A 83 11.30 14.82 1.36
N GLY A 84 10.07 14.84 0.81
CA GLY A 84 9.70 15.78 -0.24
C GLY A 84 9.53 17.19 0.32
N GLN A 85 9.88 18.20 -0.47
CA GLN A 85 9.71 19.60 -0.08
C GLN A 85 9.08 20.42 -1.23
N ILE A 86 8.24 21.40 -0.87
CA ILE A 86 7.73 22.44 -1.76
C ILE A 86 8.18 23.77 -1.17
N ASN A 87 8.94 24.56 -1.93
CA ASN A 87 9.52 25.84 -1.48
C ASN A 87 10.29 25.73 -0.15
N GLY A 88 11.08 24.65 0.01
CA GLY A 88 11.90 24.40 1.21
C GLY A 88 11.12 23.94 2.45
N ARG A 89 9.81 23.74 2.36
CA ARG A 89 8.99 23.18 3.45
C ARG A 89 8.57 21.75 3.12
N PRO A 90 8.52 20.82 4.10
CA PRO A 90 7.90 19.52 3.88
C PRO A 90 6.52 19.70 3.26
N TRP A 91 6.24 18.96 2.19
CA TRP A 91 4.94 19.10 1.52
C TRP A 91 3.78 18.64 2.41
N ARG A 92 4.06 17.76 3.38
CA ARG A 92 3.18 17.31 4.46
C ARG A 92 3.99 16.94 5.70
N GLU A 93 3.31 16.87 6.84
CA GLU A 93 3.89 16.43 8.12
C GLU A 93 4.04 14.91 8.18
N HIS A 94 3.01 14.17 7.77
CA HIS A 94 2.97 12.71 7.77
C HIS A 94 2.30 12.16 6.51
N LEU A 95 2.66 10.94 6.14
CA LEU A 95 1.93 10.14 5.16
C LEU A 95 0.91 9.27 5.89
N ASP A 96 -0.33 9.24 5.43
CA ASP A 96 -1.35 8.35 5.98
C ASP A 96 -1.28 6.98 5.27
N PHE A 97 -1.33 5.90 6.04
CA PHE A 97 -1.34 4.53 5.54
C PHE A 97 -2.43 4.29 4.50
N ASN A 98 -3.62 4.86 4.71
CA ASN A 98 -4.77 4.68 3.82
C ASN A 98 -4.63 5.43 2.48
N GLU A 99 -3.72 6.41 2.41
CA GLU A 99 -3.50 7.23 1.22
C GLU A 99 -2.35 6.73 0.35
N VAL A 100 -1.50 5.81 0.85
CA VAL A 100 -0.30 5.37 0.13
C VAL A 100 -0.62 4.81 -1.26
N THR A 101 -1.73 4.09 -1.39
CA THR A 101 -2.13 3.45 -2.64
C THR A 101 -2.57 4.43 -3.72
N THR A 102 -2.94 5.66 -3.37
CA THR A 102 -3.39 6.70 -4.32
C THR A 102 -2.28 7.63 -4.78
N LEU A 103 -1.11 7.59 -4.13
CA LEU A 103 0.00 8.52 -4.38
C LEU A 103 0.96 8.09 -5.48
N ILE A 104 0.76 6.91 -6.09
CA ILE A 104 1.71 6.35 -7.06
C ILE A 104 1.28 6.73 -8.48
N THR A 105 1.89 7.79 -9.01
CA THR A 105 1.84 8.24 -10.42
C THR A 105 0.45 8.59 -10.95
N GLY A 106 0.32 9.56 -11.85
CA GLY A 106 -0.97 9.85 -12.52
C GLY A 106 -1.48 8.72 -13.45
N MET A 107 -0.94 7.51 -13.32
CA MET A 107 -1.30 6.33 -14.11
C MET A 107 -2.70 5.84 -13.73
N ARG A 108 -3.42 5.29 -14.71
CA ARG A 108 -4.72 4.66 -14.45
C ARG A 108 -4.51 3.37 -13.66
N PRO A 109 -5.43 2.99 -12.74
CA PRO A 109 -5.27 1.79 -11.92
C PRO A 109 -5.01 0.51 -12.72
N GLN A 110 -5.68 0.30 -13.87
CA GLN A 110 -5.43 -0.87 -14.71
C GLN A 110 -4.02 -0.89 -15.31
N GLU A 111 -3.46 0.27 -15.66
CA GLU A 111 -2.10 0.35 -16.19
C GLU A 111 -1.06 0.05 -15.11
N VAL A 112 -1.30 0.51 -13.87
CA VAL A 112 -0.47 0.20 -12.69
C VAL A 112 -0.53 -1.30 -12.36
N GLN A 113 -1.72 -1.90 -12.37
CA GLN A 113 -1.91 -3.34 -12.13
C GLN A 113 -1.25 -4.21 -13.20
N GLY A 114 -1.16 -3.71 -14.43
CA GLY A 114 -0.50 -4.38 -15.55
C GLY A 114 1.03 -4.24 -15.60
N LEU A 115 1.64 -3.46 -14.68
CA LEU A 115 3.10 -3.31 -14.65
C LEU A 115 3.78 -4.63 -14.35
N ARG A 116 4.88 -4.88 -15.05
CA ARG A 116 5.71 -6.08 -14.92
C ARG A 116 7.12 -5.74 -14.45
N SER A 117 7.81 -6.70 -13.85
CA SER A 117 9.22 -6.56 -13.52
C SER A 117 10.04 -6.22 -14.76
N GLY A 118 10.88 -5.20 -14.69
CA GLY A 118 11.60 -4.63 -15.82
C GLY A 118 10.88 -3.50 -16.56
N CYS A 119 9.68 -3.09 -16.12
CA CYS A 119 8.90 -2.02 -16.79
C CYS A 119 9.57 -0.64 -16.75
N CYS A 120 10.49 -0.42 -15.81
CA CYS A 120 11.18 0.86 -15.65
C CYS A 120 12.69 0.62 -15.69
N PRO A 121 13.32 0.45 -16.87
CA PRO A 121 14.75 0.24 -16.97
C PRO A 121 15.54 1.47 -16.46
N ASP A 122 16.81 1.26 -16.14
CA ASP A 122 17.70 2.38 -15.85
C ASP A 122 17.92 3.20 -17.14
N PRO A 123 17.88 4.54 -17.04
CA PRO A 123 17.97 5.42 -18.19
C PRO A 123 19.39 5.41 -18.75
N GLU A 124 19.49 5.41 -20.08
CA GLU A 124 20.77 5.67 -20.73
C GLU A 124 21.19 7.12 -20.48
N ASN A 125 22.47 7.32 -20.18
CA ASN A 125 23.13 8.62 -20.07
C ASN A 125 22.45 9.63 -19.12
N GLY A 126 21.85 9.16 -18.03
CA GLY A 126 21.22 10.03 -17.02
C GLY A 126 19.94 10.72 -17.49
N SER A 127 19.32 10.20 -18.56
CA SER A 127 17.98 10.62 -18.99
C SER A 127 16.91 10.29 -17.93
N ARG A 128 15.67 10.73 -18.15
CA ARG A 128 14.58 10.47 -17.20
C ARG A 128 14.21 8.99 -17.22
N HIS A 129 13.90 8.43 -16.05
CA HIS A 129 13.32 7.08 -15.98
C HIS A 129 11.96 7.04 -16.70
N LEU A 130 11.77 6.03 -17.53
CA LEU A 130 10.54 5.82 -18.29
C LEU A 130 9.91 4.48 -17.88
N ILE A 131 8.63 4.52 -17.53
CA ILE A 131 7.83 3.32 -17.24
C ILE A 131 7.11 2.93 -18.53
N ARG A 132 7.45 1.76 -19.04
CA ARG A 132 6.75 1.07 -20.12
C ARG A 132 5.54 0.36 -19.53
N SER A 133 4.35 0.76 -19.94
CA SER A 133 3.09 0.17 -19.46
C SER A 133 2.16 -0.13 -20.61
N HIS A 134 1.18 -0.98 -20.36
CA HIS A 134 0.11 -1.23 -21.31
C HIS A 134 -1.07 -0.31 -21.02
N HIS A 135 -1.86 -0.01 -22.05
CA HIS A 135 -3.19 0.55 -21.89
C HIS A 135 -4.22 -0.39 -22.52
N TYR A 136 -5.45 -0.28 -22.03
CA TYR A 136 -6.50 -1.25 -22.33
C TYR A 136 -7.75 -0.59 -22.91
N LYS A 137 -7.89 0.74 -22.77
CA LYS A 137 -9.09 1.43 -23.23
C LYS A 137 -9.05 1.58 -24.74
N ASN A 138 -10.12 1.12 -25.41
CA ASN A 138 -10.31 1.20 -26.86
C ASN A 138 -9.24 0.46 -27.68
N VAL A 139 -8.57 -0.54 -27.10
CA VAL A 139 -7.65 -1.40 -27.85
C VAL A 139 -8.49 -2.46 -28.55
N THR A 140 -8.44 -2.44 -29.88
CA THR A 140 -9.11 -3.40 -30.75
C THR A 140 -8.15 -3.95 -31.79
N ASP A 141 -8.35 -5.19 -32.21
CA ASP A 141 -7.62 -5.78 -33.34
C ASP A 141 -8.14 -5.28 -34.69
N ASP A 142 -7.56 -5.78 -35.79
CA ASP A 142 -7.91 -5.41 -37.16
C ASP A 142 -9.37 -5.77 -37.52
N ASP A 143 -9.97 -6.73 -36.78
CA ASP A 143 -11.37 -7.13 -36.93
C ASP A 143 -12.32 -6.28 -36.06
N GLY A 144 -11.80 -5.29 -35.33
CA GLY A 144 -12.56 -4.43 -34.42
C GLY A 144 -12.94 -5.09 -33.09
N GLN A 145 -12.36 -6.25 -32.76
CA GLN A 145 -12.61 -6.96 -31.51
C GLN A 145 -11.72 -6.44 -30.39
N HIS A 146 -12.24 -6.40 -29.16
CA HIS A 146 -11.49 -5.88 -28.02
C HIS A 146 -10.34 -6.80 -27.59
N VAL A 147 -9.12 -6.25 -27.55
CA VAL A 147 -7.92 -6.96 -27.11
C VAL A 147 -7.76 -6.86 -25.60
N SER A 148 -8.08 -7.94 -24.89
CA SER A 148 -8.02 -7.98 -23.41
C SER A 148 -6.59 -7.89 -22.85
N ALA A 149 -5.59 -8.24 -23.65
CA ALA A 149 -4.18 -8.08 -23.29
C ALA A 149 -3.73 -6.61 -23.26
N GLY A 150 -4.51 -5.70 -23.85
CA GLY A 150 -4.13 -4.32 -24.09
C GLY A 150 -2.97 -4.21 -25.09
N GLU A 151 -2.43 -3.01 -25.22
CA GLU A 151 -1.24 -2.73 -26.03
C GLU A 151 -0.27 -1.84 -25.26
N GLU A 152 1.02 -1.96 -25.56
CA GLU A 152 2.04 -1.08 -24.97
C GLU A 152 1.75 0.38 -25.36
N ARG A 153 1.88 1.29 -24.39
CA ARG A 153 1.69 2.71 -24.65
C ARG A 153 2.80 3.25 -25.53
N ASN A 154 2.41 3.91 -26.63
CA ASN A 154 3.34 4.66 -27.47
C ASN A 154 4.10 5.77 -26.72
N VAL A 155 3.46 6.36 -25.70
CA VAL A 155 4.08 7.38 -24.84
C VAL A 155 4.25 6.80 -23.43
N PRO A 156 5.49 6.44 -23.03
CA PRO A 156 5.75 5.89 -21.70
C PRO A 156 5.57 6.95 -20.62
N TRP A 157 5.33 6.49 -19.39
CA TRP A 157 5.20 7.40 -18.25
C TRP A 157 6.57 7.86 -17.76
N VAL A 158 6.73 9.16 -17.52
CA VAL A 158 7.95 9.69 -16.90
C VAL A 158 7.89 9.41 -15.39
N ALA A 159 8.87 8.66 -14.89
CA ALA A 159 8.95 8.32 -13.47
C ALA A 159 9.77 9.36 -12.70
N VAL A 160 9.25 9.77 -11.54
CA VAL A 160 10.02 10.50 -10.53
C VAL A 160 10.75 9.52 -9.62
N THR A 161 11.84 9.94 -8.98
CA THR A 161 12.70 9.08 -8.14
C THR A 161 11.93 8.23 -7.11
N PRO A 162 10.92 8.74 -6.39
CA PRO A 162 10.14 7.92 -5.45
C PRO A 162 9.46 6.72 -6.11
N VAL A 163 8.94 6.91 -7.33
CA VAL A 163 8.25 5.87 -8.10
C VAL A 163 9.24 4.82 -8.58
N VAL A 164 10.40 5.25 -9.07
CA VAL A 164 11.49 4.33 -9.46
C VAL A 164 11.87 3.45 -8.28
N ARG A 165 12.05 4.04 -7.09
CA ARG A 165 12.37 3.28 -5.88
C ARG A 165 11.27 2.30 -5.50
N ALA A 166 9.99 2.69 -5.62
CA ALA A 166 8.87 1.80 -5.36
C ALA A 166 8.85 0.61 -6.33
N ILE A 167 9.04 0.86 -7.62
CA ILE A 167 9.14 -0.20 -8.65
C ILE A 167 10.30 -1.14 -8.32
N ARG A 168 11.48 -0.62 -7.98
CA ARG A 168 12.66 -1.42 -7.61
C ARG A 168 12.46 -2.27 -6.35
N VAL A 169 11.55 -1.89 -5.45
CA VAL A 169 11.18 -2.72 -4.29
C VAL A 169 10.24 -3.85 -4.73
N LEU A 170 9.22 -3.53 -5.54
CA LEU A 170 8.27 -4.52 -6.07
C LEU A 170 8.96 -5.55 -6.97
N GLU A 171 9.92 -5.13 -7.80
CA GLU A 171 10.73 -6.01 -8.66
C GLU A 171 11.53 -7.06 -7.88
N ARG A 172 11.85 -6.82 -6.60
CA ARG A 172 12.53 -7.81 -5.74
C ARG A 172 11.59 -8.83 -5.13
N MET A 173 10.28 -8.57 -5.17
CA MET A 173 9.26 -9.43 -4.58
C MET A 173 8.67 -10.43 -5.58
N VAL A 174 8.94 -10.25 -6.88
CA VAL A 174 8.39 -11.06 -7.97
C VAL A 174 9.50 -11.53 -8.93
N PRO A 175 9.32 -12.66 -9.63
CA PRO A 175 10.23 -13.07 -10.69
C PRO A 175 10.33 -12.05 -11.83
N GLU A 176 11.40 -12.14 -12.62
CA GLU A 176 11.58 -11.31 -13.80
C GLU A 176 10.42 -11.51 -14.81
N GLY A 177 9.94 -10.42 -15.41
CA GLY A 177 8.81 -10.43 -16.35
C GLY A 177 7.42 -10.64 -15.73
N GLU A 178 7.31 -11.00 -14.45
CA GLU A 178 6.02 -11.15 -13.77
C GLU A 178 5.38 -9.81 -13.37
N LEU A 179 4.08 -9.85 -13.05
CA LEU A 179 3.33 -8.68 -12.61
C LEU A 179 3.88 -8.16 -11.27
N LEU A 180 4.15 -6.86 -11.18
CA LEU A 180 4.61 -6.19 -9.95
C LEU A 180 3.61 -6.28 -8.81
N PHE A 181 2.33 -6.50 -9.12
CA PHE A 181 1.27 -6.72 -8.14
C PHE A 181 0.70 -8.13 -8.27
N SER A 182 1.53 -9.13 -8.57
CA SER A 182 1.11 -10.54 -8.69
C SER A 182 0.49 -11.05 -7.38
N SER A 183 -0.76 -11.54 -7.45
CA SER A 183 -1.43 -12.09 -6.27
C SER A 183 -0.73 -13.33 -5.71
N ALA A 184 0.01 -14.07 -6.55
CA ALA A 184 0.84 -15.21 -6.13
C ALA A 184 1.97 -14.83 -5.16
N HIS A 185 2.47 -13.59 -5.24
CA HIS A 185 3.62 -13.11 -4.47
C HIS A 185 3.27 -12.11 -3.37
N HIS A 186 2.06 -11.54 -3.40
CA HIS A 186 1.63 -10.51 -2.47
C HIS A 186 0.39 -10.88 -1.62
N ASP A 187 -0.37 -11.94 -1.93
CA ASP A 187 -1.50 -12.41 -1.08
C ASP A 187 -0.99 -13.31 0.06
N PHE A 188 -0.28 -12.71 1.02
CA PHE A 188 0.27 -13.39 2.19
C PHE A 188 -0.80 -13.92 3.15
N ALA A 189 -2.02 -13.36 3.09
CA ALA A 189 -3.09 -13.67 4.04
C ALA A 189 -3.84 -14.97 3.71
N ARG A 190 -3.81 -15.43 2.46
CA ARG A 190 -4.65 -16.55 2.02
C ARG A 190 -3.90 -17.81 1.62
N GLY A 191 -2.57 -17.76 1.45
CA GLY A 191 -1.77 -18.93 1.03
C GLY A 191 -2.24 -19.58 -0.27
N ARG A 192 -3.17 -18.96 -1.00
CA ARG A 192 -3.72 -19.44 -2.25
C ARG A 192 -2.95 -18.74 -3.36
N ARG A 193 -2.11 -19.50 -4.05
CA ARG A 193 -1.57 -19.08 -5.35
C ARG A 193 -2.74 -18.86 -6.30
N ARG A 194 -3.02 -17.60 -6.60
CA ARG A 194 -3.92 -17.19 -7.67
C ARG A 194 -3.05 -16.53 -8.72
N ASP A 195 -3.41 -16.75 -9.96
CA ASP A 195 -2.74 -16.12 -11.09
C ASP A 195 -3.41 -14.77 -11.38
N GLY A 196 -2.60 -13.77 -11.70
CA GLY A 196 -3.05 -12.42 -12.05
C GLY A 196 -2.75 -11.35 -11.00
N ALA A 197 -3.08 -10.10 -11.36
CA ALA A 197 -2.83 -8.93 -10.53
C ALA A 197 -3.76 -8.87 -9.31
N LEU A 198 -3.25 -8.33 -8.20
CA LEU A 198 -4.06 -7.96 -7.04
C LEU A 198 -5.16 -6.96 -7.47
N LYS A 199 -6.38 -7.23 -7.01
CA LYS A 199 -7.46 -6.25 -7.13
C LYS A 199 -7.19 -5.10 -6.15
N ASN A 200 -7.59 -3.87 -6.50
CA ASN A 200 -7.50 -2.73 -5.58
C ASN A 200 -8.13 -3.04 -4.20
N SER A 201 -9.25 -3.78 -4.17
CA SER A 201 -9.90 -4.20 -2.91
C SER A 201 -9.12 -5.21 -2.08
N SER A 202 -8.04 -5.77 -2.62
CA SER A 202 -7.13 -6.71 -1.97
C SER A 202 -5.80 -6.06 -1.56
N MET A 203 -5.60 -4.79 -1.90
CA MET A 203 -4.41 -4.00 -1.55
C MET A 203 -4.58 -3.18 -0.26
N ASN A 204 -5.78 -3.19 0.35
CA ASN A 204 -6.12 -2.53 1.62
C ASN A 204 -6.49 -3.54 2.72
#